data_AF-A0A410JVB0-F1
#
_entry.id   AF-A0A410JVB0-F1
#
_cell.length_a   1.000
_cell.length_b   1.000
_cell.length_c   1.000
_cell.angle_alpha   90.00
_cell.angle_beta   90.00
_cell.angle_gamma   90.00
#
_symmetry.space_group_name_H-M   'P 1'
#
loop_
_entity.id
_entity.type
_entity.pdbx_description
1 polymer ?
#
loop_
_entity_poly.entity_id
_entity_poly.type
_entity_poly.pdbx_seq_one_letter_code
_entity_poly.pdbx_strand_id
1 'polypeptide(L)'
;MALLLTVSCAARPQMSAPVEPFSETFYAGKDLNFRDLEKLQTINSNAPLEQSAAAGLIMGRHYIRKAQYDKGLKFLERSYRETYLSRYMRFSGMLWLFDAYLKTGKEDKALEFYTMISNRKDEEPFPSVIKTYCSTEGIKAGDDPFADCVDSRLKPAPSGKKAGEPAAESVKPEAGEPDPAPAPVIISEEPKADKVFLVGGSHAEFMQAAIAAVAYKRASFKLEMGDGIGFNSAKVDPFHRTVQVDGNTYRFDISKDDIVAETTGYAVLEKAVTVIAVSNEYAVQAEIAASELKALNIPVHVMNFEKGNFQNEMKSISAKYKQDTRYTVVIFSSEIKLIKVVPLVRYSVKNPEKVKLLIGTDSFGKRYLNDDYVGYFRRAMIFTPAYLAGNANASEFRRIYIDQYGEEPTLSAYMANDMIAFLKGEPVSTFATDVKYMDNGKAVRSVKGFRIVSAEKIEMLGR
;
A
#
# COMPACT_ATOMS: atom_id res chain seq x y z
N MET A 1 -30.74 -38.78 -49.00
CA MET A 1 -29.81 -39.22 -47.92
C MET A 1 -28.61 -38.29 -47.98
N ALA A 2 -28.68 -37.17 -47.25
CA ALA A 2 -27.63 -36.16 -47.19
C ALA A 2 -27.20 -36.04 -45.72
N LEU A 3 -25.94 -36.37 -45.47
CA LEU A 3 -25.33 -36.32 -44.14
C LEU A 3 -24.89 -34.87 -43.89
N LEU A 4 -25.67 -34.12 -43.11
CA LEU A 4 -25.23 -32.82 -42.59
C LEU A 4 -24.29 -33.05 -41.39
N LEU A 5 -23.00 -32.79 -41.59
CA LEU A 5 -22.04 -32.61 -40.51
C LEU A 5 -22.26 -31.22 -39.89
N THR A 6 -23.02 -31.15 -38.80
CA THR A 6 -23.06 -29.97 -37.94
C THR A 6 -21.80 -29.96 -37.08
N VAL A 7 -20.79 -29.19 -37.51
CA VAL A 7 -19.68 -28.79 -36.63
C VAL A 7 -20.27 -27.83 -35.60
N SER A 8 -20.62 -28.36 -34.43
CA SER A 8 -20.96 -27.55 -33.27
C SER A 8 -19.68 -26.86 -32.79
N CYS A 9 -19.53 -25.58 -33.14
CA CYS A 9 -18.70 -24.68 -32.34
C CYS A 9 -19.37 -24.57 -30.97
N ALA A 10 -18.98 -25.43 -30.03
CA ALA A 10 -19.21 -25.16 -28.62
C ALA A 10 -18.60 -23.78 -28.35
N ALA A 11 -19.47 -22.79 -28.12
CA ALA A 11 -19.05 -21.49 -27.63
C ALA A 11 -18.20 -21.78 -26.38
N ARG A 12 -16.89 -21.51 -26.48
CA ARG A 12 -16.03 -21.47 -25.29
C ARG A 12 -16.77 -20.59 -24.29
N PRO A 13 -17.01 -21.04 -23.04
CA PRO A 13 -17.54 -20.15 -22.04
C PRO A 13 -16.61 -18.94 -22.04
N GLN A 14 -17.16 -17.76 -22.32
CA GLN A 14 -16.49 -16.51 -21.98
C GLN A 14 -16.31 -16.61 -20.46
N MET A 15 -15.12 -17.04 -20.04
CA MET A 15 -14.68 -16.79 -18.69
C MET A 15 -14.67 -15.27 -18.60
N SER A 16 -15.71 -14.70 -18.00
CA SER A 16 -15.66 -13.34 -17.50
C SER A 16 -14.39 -13.27 -16.67
N ALA A 17 -13.45 -12.41 -17.08
CA ALA A 17 -12.31 -12.12 -16.23
C ALA A 17 -12.85 -11.85 -14.83
N PRO A 18 -12.29 -12.46 -13.77
CA PRO A 18 -12.77 -12.21 -12.41
C PRO A 18 -12.73 -10.70 -12.21
N VAL A 19 -13.91 -10.11 -11.96
CA VAL A 19 -14.04 -8.67 -11.74
C VAL A 19 -13.10 -8.33 -10.59
N GLU A 20 -12.15 -7.42 -10.84
CA GLU A 20 -11.19 -7.02 -9.83
C GLU A 20 -11.92 -6.53 -8.56
N PRO A 21 -11.41 -6.86 -7.37
CA PRO A 21 -12.04 -6.42 -6.12
C PRO A 21 -12.22 -4.90 -6.08
N PHE A 22 -13.44 -4.49 -5.74
CA PHE A 22 -13.93 -3.11 -5.77
C PHE A 22 -14.43 -2.71 -4.37
N SER A 23 -13.89 -1.61 -3.82
CA SER A 23 -14.23 -1.12 -2.47
C SER A 23 -15.04 0.18 -2.56
N GLU A 24 -16.34 0.07 -2.36
CA GLU A 24 -17.30 1.17 -2.47
C GLU A 24 -16.96 2.34 -1.53
N THR A 25 -16.59 2.05 -0.27
CA THR A 25 -16.22 3.06 0.74
C THR A 25 -14.96 3.84 0.39
N PHE A 26 -13.99 3.19 -0.25
CA PHE A 26 -12.73 3.78 -0.67
C PHE A 26 -12.95 4.73 -1.84
N TYR A 27 -13.60 4.22 -2.89
CA TYR A 27 -13.90 5.01 -4.08
C TYR A 27 -14.91 6.14 -3.81
N ALA A 28 -15.76 6.00 -2.79
CA ALA A 28 -16.62 7.09 -2.30
C ALA A 28 -15.82 8.27 -1.71
N GLY A 29 -14.72 7.97 -1.00
CA GLY A 29 -13.86 8.94 -0.34
C GLY A 29 -12.73 9.52 -1.18
N LYS A 30 -12.39 8.87 -2.30
CA LYS A 30 -11.23 9.18 -3.14
C LYS A 30 -11.51 10.30 -4.17
N ASP A 31 -10.48 11.08 -4.47
CA ASP A 31 -10.44 11.91 -5.68
C ASP A 31 -10.05 11.04 -6.90
N LEU A 32 -11.03 10.71 -7.74
CA LEU A 32 -10.82 9.76 -8.84
C LEU A 32 -9.92 10.34 -9.94
N ASN A 33 -8.93 9.54 -10.37
CA ASN A 33 -8.12 9.81 -11.55
C ASN A 33 -8.67 9.08 -12.80
N PHE A 34 -8.02 9.26 -13.95
CA PHE A 34 -8.47 8.66 -15.21
C PHE A 34 -8.53 7.12 -15.17
N ARG A 35 -7.53 6.46 -14.55
CA ARG A 35 -7.50 4.98 -14.42
C ARG A 35 -8.60 4.48 -13.49
N ASP A 36 -8.92 5.24 -12.44
CA ASP A 36 -10.06 4.94 -11.58
C ASP A 36 -11.37 4.98 -12.37
N LEU A 37 -11.54 5.97 -13.24
CA LEU A 37 -12.72 6.07 -14.10
C LEU A 37 -12.81 4.92 -15.09
N GLU A 38 -11.70 4.50 -15.71
CA GLU A 38 -11.68 3.32 -16.58
C GLU A 38 -12.07 2.04 -15.84
N LYS A 39 -11.52 1.85 -14.63
CA LYS A 39 -11.84 0.71 -13.78
C LYS A 39 -13.31 0.74 -13.34
N LEU A 40 -13.81 1.87 -12.86
CA LEU A 40 -15.21 2.02 -12.46
C LEU A 40 -16.17 1.86 -13.65
N GLN A 41 -15.80 2.31 -14.84
CA GLN A 41 -16.57 2.11 -16.06
C GLN A 41 -16.65 0.61 -16.42
N THR A 42 -15.54 -0.11 -16.26
CA THR A 42 -15.45 -1.56 -16.47
C THR A 42 -16.33 -2.31 -15.47
N ILE A 43 -16.29 -1.92 -14.19
CA ILE A 43 -17.13 -2.51 -13.13
C ILE A 43 -18.62 -2.20 -13.38
N ASN A 44 -18.95 -0.94 -13.69
CA ASN A 44 -20.33 -0.53 -13.99
C ASN A 44 -20.93 -1.35 -15.14
N SER A 45 -20.12 -1.74 -16.12
CA SER A 45 -20.58 -2.45 -17.31
C SER A 45 -20.60 -3.98 -17.16
N ASN A 46 -19.69 -4.56 -16.36
CA ASN A 46 -19.42 -6.00 -16.36
C ASN A 46 -19.64 -6.70 -15.00
N ALA A 47 -19.84 -5.96 -13.91
CA ALA A 47 -19.99 -6.52 -12.57
C ALA A 47 -21.47 -6.83 -12.21
N PRO A 48 -21.71 -7.63 -11.14
CA PRO A 48 -23.05 -7.82 -10.60
C PRO A 48 -23.75 -6.49 -10.26
N LEU A 49 -25.08 -6.48 -10.30
CA LEU A 49 -25.92 -5.27 -10.15
C LEU A 49 -25.54 -4.38 -8.96
N GLU A 50 -25.21 -4.96 -7.80
CA GLU A 50 -24.78 -4.24 -6.61
C GLU A 50 -23.50 -3.43 -6.85
N GLN A 51 -22.44 -4.09 -7.33
CA GLN A 51 -21.15 -3.44 -7.61
C GLN A 51 -21.25 -2.47 -8.77
N SER A 52 -22.03 -2.80 -9.80
CA SER A 52 -22.30 -1.92 -10.93
C SER A 52 -22.99 -0.63 -10.49
N ALA A 53 -24.03 -0.74 -9.65
CA ALA A 53 -24.76 0.40 -9.09
C ALA A 53 -23.86 1.28 -8.22
N ALA A 54 -23.06 0.68 -7.33
CA ALA A 54 -22.15 1.45 -6.49
C ALA A 54 -21.05 2.16 -7.30
N ALA A 55 -20.47 1.51 -8.32
CA ALA A 55 -19.50 2.14 -9.23
C ALA A 55 -20.14 3.31 -9.99
N GLY A 56 -21.39 3.15 -10.45
CA GLY A 56 -22.16 4.21 -11.10
C GLY A 56 -22.42 5.41 -10.19
N LEU A 57 -22.75 5.20 -8.92
CA LEU A 57 -22.93 6.29 -7.96
C LEU A 57 -21.64 7.08 -7.74
N ILE A 58 -20.50 6.39 -7.61
CA ILE A 58 -19.20 7.04 -7.41
C ILE A 58 -18.78 7.85 -8.64
N MET A 59 -18.96 7.30 -9.84
CA MET A 59 -18.70 8.03 -11.08
C MET A 59 -19.61 9.26 -11.19
N GLY A 60 -20.89 9.12 -10.83
CA GLY A 60 -21.84 10.21 -10.79
C GLY A 60 -21.36 11.36 -9.89
N ARG A 61 -20.98 11.05 -8.65
CA ARG A 61 -20.41 12.02 -7.69
C ARG A 61 -19.19 12.75 -8.29
N HIS A 62 -18.26 12.02 -8.89
CA HIS A 62 -17.08 12.61 -9.50
C HIS A 62 -17.43 13.65 -10.57
N TYR A 63 -18.37 13.33 -11.46
CA TYR A 63 -18.80 14.26 -12.50
C TYR A 63 -19.50 15.50 -11.92
N ILE A 64 -20.30 15.36 -10.86
CA ILE A 64 -20.87 16.51 -10.14
C ILE A 64 -19.77 17.43 -9.60
N ARG A 65 -18.71 16.90 -8.98
CA ARG A 65 -17.57 17.70 -8.48
C ARG A 65 -16.78 18.41 -9.56
N LYS A 66 -16.78 17.89 -10.78
CA LYS A 66 -16.16 18.52 -11.95
C LYS A 66 -17.11 19.45 -12.73
N ALA A 67 -18.23 19.84 -12.13
CA ALA A 67 -19.28 20.66 -12.74
C ALA A 67 -19.90 20.06 -14.03
N GLN A 68 -19.75 18.76 -14.25
CA GLN A 68 -20.40 18.03 -15.35
C GLN A 68 -21.77 17.52 -14.88
N TYR A 69 -22.67 18.45 -14.56
CA TYR A 69 -23.87 18.16 -13.77
C TYR A 69 -24.84 17.18 -14.45
N ASP A 70 -25.12 17.34 -15.74
CA ASP A 70 -26.03 16.44 -16.47
C ASP A 70 -25.51 15.00 -16.52
N LYS A 71 -24.19 14.87 -16.76
CA LYS A 71 -23.51 13.57 -16.79
C LYS A 71 -23.52 12.93 -15.40
N GLY A 72 -23.21 13.72 -14.37
CA GLY A 72 -23.21 13.26 -12.98
C GLY A 72 -24.59 12.82 -12.50
N LEU A 73 -25.62 13.64 -12.73
CA LEU A 73 -27.01 13.30 -12.38
C LEU A 73 -27.48 12.04 -13.09
N LYS A 74 -27.19 11.88 -14.39
CA LYS A 74 -27.57 10.68 -15.13
C LYS A 74 -26.99 9.40 -14.53
N PHE A 75 -25.72 9.44 -14.09
CA PHE A 75 -25.10 8.32 -13.39
C PHE A 75 -25.71 8.10 -12.00
N LEU A 76 -25.94 9.15 -11.23
CA LEU A 76 -26.53 9.06 -9.89
C LEU A 76 -27.97 8.51 -9.94
N GLU A 77 -28.87 9.10 -10.74
CA GLU A 77 -30.27 8.70 -10.87
C GLU A 77 -30.42 7.27 -11.41
N ARG A 78 -29.60 6.87 -12.40
CA ARG A 78 -29.66 5.51 -12.96
C ARG A 78 -29.21 4.44 -11.96
N SER A 79 -28.24 4.78 -11.11
CA SER A 79 -27.54 3.83 -10.26
C SER A 79 -28.08 3.78 -8.83
N TYR A 80 -28.82 4.82 -8.40
CA TYR A 80 -29.44 4.82 -7.08
C TYR A 80 -30.67 3.91 -7.03
N ARG A 81 -30.47 2.69 -6.52
CA ARG A 81 -31.54 1.72 -6.26
C ARG A 81 -31.31 1.09 -4.90
N GLU A 82 -32.07 1.51 -3.89
CA GLU A 82 -31.84 1.10 -2.50
C GLU A 82 -31.75 -0.42 -2.33
N THR A 83 -32.56 -1.18 -3.07
CA THR A 83 -32.59 -2.65 -3.00
C THR A 83 -31.26 -3.33 -3.32
N TYR A 84 -30.42 -2.71 -4.17
CA TYR A 84 -29.19 -3.32 -4.68
C TYR A 84 -27.93 -2.74 -4.07
N LEU A 85 -28.04 -1.67 -3.27
CA LEU A 85 -26.88 -1.00 -2.70
C LEU A 85 -26.60 -1.52 -1.29
N SER A 86 -25.31 -1.58 -0.95
CA SER A 86 -24.87 -1.73 0.44
C SER A 86 -25.42 -0.58 1.30
N ARG A 87 -25.58 -0.80 2.61
CA ARG A 87 -26.13 0.23 3.51
C ARG A 87 -25.32 1.52 3.50
N TYR A 88 -23.99 1.41 3.34
CA TYR A 88 -23.09 2.55 3.17
C TYR A 88 -23.37 3.32 1.87
N MET A 89 -23.55 2.61 0.75
CA MET A 89 -23.80 3.25 -0.55
C MET A 89 -25.21 3.80 -0.70
N ARG A 90 -26.19 3.28 0.04
CA ARG A 90 -27.51 3.91 0.17
C ARG A 90 -27.37 5.31 0.74
N PHE A 91 -26.75 5.45 1.92
CA PHE A 91 -26.57 6.75 2.55
C PHE A 91 -25.66 7.69 1.73
N SER A 92 -24.57 7.18 1.17
CA SER A 92 -23.69 7.95 0.29
C SER A 92 -24.44 8.46 -0.95
N GLY A 93 -25.25 7.59 -1.57
CA GLY A 93 -26.06 7.92 -2.73
C GLY A 93 -27.11 8.99 -2.43
N MET A 94 -27.78 8.93 -1.27
CA MET A 94 -28.72 9.97 -0.83
C MET A 94 -28.03 11.33 -0.71
N LEU A 95 -26.88 11.39 -0.04
CA LEU A 95 -26.11 12.63 0.15
C LEU A 95 -25.63 13.21 -1.19
N TRP A 96 -25.19 12.36 -2.12
CA TRP A 96 -24.75 12.82 -3.44
C TRP A 96 -25.89 13.26 -4.35
N LEU A 97 -27.05 12.61 -4.26
CA LEU A 97 -28.25 13.05 -4.98
C LEU A 97 -28.78 14.38 -4.43
N PHE A 98 -28.83 14.53 -3.10
CA PHE A 98 -29.14 15.80 -2.44
C PHE A 98 -28.25 16.93 -2.95
N ASP A 99 -26.92 16.74 -2.91
CA ASP A 99 -25.94 17.72 -3.38
C ASP A 99 -26.07 18.02 -4.89
N ALA A 100 -26.28 16.99 -5.70
CA ALA A 100 -26.44 17.15 -7.14
C ALA A 100 -27.70 17.93 -7.50
N TYR A 101 -28.82 17.72 -6.79
CA TYR A 101 -30.06 18.45 -7.02
C TYR A 101 -29.99 19.90 -6.55
N LEU A 102 -29.31 20.18 -5.43
CA LEU A 102 -29.01 21.55 -5.02
C LEU A 102 -28.17 22.28 -6.07
N LYS A 103 -27.09 21.66 -6.55
CA LYS A 103 -26.18 22.25 -7.56
C LYS A 103 -26.85 22.46 -8.93
N THR A 104 -27.98 21.80 -9.20
CA THR A 104 -28.73 21.92 -10.45
C THR A 104 -30.04 22.71 -10.30
N GLY A 105 -30.29 23.30 -9.13
CA GLY A 105 -31.48 24.11 -8.88
C GLY A 105 -32.80 23.33 -8.83
N LYS A 106 -32.74 22.01 -8.64
CA LYS A 106 -33.94 21.14 -8.51
C LYS A 106 -34.30 20.99 -7.03
N GLU A 107 -34.71 22.09 -6.41
CA GLU A 107 -34.90 22.19 -4.95
C GLU A 107 -35.92 21.19 -4.39
N ASP A 108 -37.02 20.93 -5.09
CA ASP A 108 -38.03 19.94 -4.65
C ASP A 108 -37.44 18.53 -4.47
N LYS A 109 -36.59 18.11 -5.43
CA LYS A 109 -35.91 16.82 -5.35
C LYS A 109 -34.81 16.82 -4.29
N ALA A 110 -34.11 17.95 -4.09
CA ALA A 110 -33.16 18.06 -2.99
C ALA A 110 -33.89 17.91 -1.64
N LEU A 111 -35.07 18.51 -1.48
CA LEU A 111 -35.86 18.42 -0.25
C LEU A 111 -36.37 16.99 0.02
N GLU A 112 -36.70 16.24 -1.03
CA GLU A 112 -37.03 14.81 -0.93
C GLU A 112 -35.87 14.01 -0.29
N PHE A 113 -34.67 14.13 -0.86
CA PHE A 113 -33.49 13.43 -0.34
C PHE A 113 -33.08 13.94 1.04
N TYR A 114 -33.20 15.23 1.30
CA TYR A 114 -33.01 15.80 2.65
C TYR A 114 -33.92 15.13 3.68
N THR A 115 -35.21 14.97 3.36
CA THR A 115 -36.19 14.35 4.27
C THR A 115 -35.85 12.88 4.51
N MET A 116 -35.46 12.15 3.46
CA MET A 116 -35.00 10.76 3.58
C MET A 116 -33.77 10.63 4.48
N ILE A 117 -32.81 11.55 4.34
CA ILE A 117 -31.59 11.56 5.15
C ILE A 117 -31.92 11.89 6.61
N SER A 118 -32.70 12.96 6.85
CA SER A 118 -33.06 13.42 8.19
C SER A 118 -33.77 12.33 9.00
N ASN A 119 -34.69 11.58 8.38
CA ASN A 119 -35.41 10.48 9.01
C ASN A 119 -34.54 9.27 9.36
N ARG A 120 -33.32 9.17 8.79
CA ARG A 120 -32.41 8.02 8.96
C ARG A 120 -31.04 8.43 9.51
N LYS A 121 -30.90 9.67 10.01
CA LYS A 121 -29.60 10.22 10.43
C LYS A 121 -28.95 9.52 11.62
N ASP A 122 -29.76 8.84 12.43
CA ASP A 122 -29.27 8.10 13.60
C ASP A 122 -29.03 6.60 13.28
N GLU A 123 -29.33 6.14 12.06
CA GLU A 123 -29.13 4.75 11.67
C GLU A 123 -27.67 4.45 11.31
N GLU A 124 -27.11 3.35 11.83
CA GLU A 124 -25.79 2.87 11.39
C GLU A 124 -25.81 2.40 9.92
N PRO A 125 -24.84 2.78 9.05
CA PRO A 125 -23.59 3.50 9.35
C PRO A 125 -23.61 5.01 9.07
N PHE A 126 -24.77 5.67 9.06
CA PHE A 126 -24.93 7.08 8.66
C PHE A 126 -23.97 8.05 9.37
N PRO A 127 -23.76 8.00 10.71
CA PRO A 127 -22.84 8.92 11.39
C PRO A 127 -21.40 8.85 10.84
N SER A 128 -20.97 7.68 10.37
CA SER A 128 -19.68 7.52 9.70
C SER A 128 -19.70 8.01 8.27
N VAL A 129 -20.77 7.75 7.52
CA VAL A 129 -20.93 8.16 6.12
C VAL A 129 -20.90 9.68 6.00
N ILE A 130 -21.63 10.38 6.88
CA ILE A 130 -21.71 11.83 6.82
C ILE A 130 -20.38 12.52 7.14
N LYS A 131 -19.59 11.98 8.08
CA LYS A 131 -18.23 12.48 8.36
C LYS A 131 -17.32 12.36 7.14
N THR A 132 -17.36 11.22 6.45
CA THR A 132 -16.63 11.03 5.18
C THR A 132 -17.11 12.03 4.14
N TYR A 133 -18.42 12.17 3.95
CA TYR A 133 -19.02 13.12 3.01
C TYR A 133 -18.54 14.56 3.29
N CYS A 134 -18.68 15.05 4.52
CA CYS A 134 -18.19 16.36 4.95
C CYS A 134 -16.73 16.60 4.61
N SER A 135 -15.87 15.64 4.97
CA SER A 135 -14.43 15.73 4.70
C SER A 135 -14.13 15.80 3.21
N THR A 136 -14.85 15.03 2.39
CA THR A 136 -14.62 15.00 0.94
C THR A 136 -15.15 16.22 0.19
N GLU A 137 -16.09 16.95 0.80
CA GLU A 137 -16.58 18.24 0.31
C GLU A 137 -15.81 19.42 0.93
N GLY A 138 -14.75 19.17 1.70
CA GLY A 138 -13.91 20.20 2.32
C GLY A 138 -14.56 20.95 3.48
N ILE A 139 -15.64 20.42 4.05
CA ILE A 139 -16.37 21.03 5.17
C ILE A 139 -15.75 20.55 6.48
N LYS A 140 -15.34 21.48 7.35
CA LYS A 140 -14.94 21.18 8.73
C LYS A 140 -16.20 20.86 9.53
N ALA A 141 -16.47 19.58 9.76
CA ALA A 141 -17.56 19.14 10.63
C ALA A 141 -17.19 19.40 12.12
N GLY A 142 -18.09 20.05 12.84
CA GLY A 142 -18.10 20.18 14.29
C GLY A 142 -18.82 19.01 14.95
N ASP A 143 -19.50 19.28 16.06
CA ASP A 143 -20.15 18.26 16.88
C ASP A 143 -21.38 17.61 16.21
N ASP A 144 -22.01 18.32 15.27
CA ASP A 144 -23.12 17.82 14.44
C ASP A 144 -22.80 17.90 12.93
N PRO A 145 -22.17 16.86 12.36
CA PRO A 145 -21.86 16.80 10.93
C PRO A 145 -23.10 16.89 10.02
N PHE A 146 -24.28 16.54 10.52
CA PHE A 146 -25.53 16.66 9.76
C PHE A 146 -25.93 18.12 9.63
N ALA A 147 -25.91 18.87 10.73
CA ALA A 147 -26.15 20.30 10.71
C ALA A 147 -25.14 21.03 9.79
N ASP A 148 -23.86 20.65 9.86
CA ASP A 148 -22.78 21.35 9.15
C ASP A 148 -22.76 21.09 7.64
N CYS A 149 -23.09 19.87 7.21
CA CYS A 149 -22.92 19.45 5.81
C CYS A 149 -24.23 19.31 5.03
N VAL A 150 -25.37 19.27 5.72
CA VAL A 150 -26.69 19.09 5.12
C VAL A 150 -27.61 20.26 5.45
N ASP A 151 -27.87 20.56 6.73
CA ASP A 151 -28.81 21.64 7.12
C ASP A 151 -28.32 23.03 6.70
N SER A 152 -27.01 23.28 6.83
CA SER A 152 -26.37 24.54 6.46
C SER A 152 -26.55 24.91 4.98
N ARG A 153 -26.74 23.89 4.12
CA ARG A 153 -26.86 24.04 2.66
C ARG A 153 -28.27 24.34 2.19
N LEU A 154 -29.27 24.18 3.05
CA LEU A 154 -30.67 24.59 2.80
C LEU A 154 -30.99 25.98 3.35
N LYS A 155 -30.10 26.56 4.16
CA LYS A 155 -30.28 27.91 4.70
C LYS A 155 -29.50 28.91 3.85
N PRO A 156 -30.13 30.00 3.37
CA PRO A 156 -29.37 31.07 2.73
C PRO A 156 -28.39 31.67 3.74
N ALA A 157 -27.11 31.76 3.37
CA ALA A 157 -26.07 32.31 4.24
C ALA A 157 -26.44 33.74 4.68
N PRO A 158 -26.38 34.08 5.99
CA PRO A 158 -26.42 35.48 6.38
C PRO A 158 -25.15 36.15 5.88
N SER A 159 -25.34 37.24 5.13
CA SER A 159 -24.27 38.09 4.62
C SER A 159 -23.44 38.69 5.77
N GLY A 160 -22.13 38.58 5.65
CA GLY A 160 -21.18 39.47 6.30
C GLY A 160 -20.43 38.90 7.51
N LYS A 161 -19.14 38.62 7.32
CA LYS A 161 -18.05 39.56 7.65
C LYS A 161 -16.72 38.98 7.20
N LYS A 162 -16.00 39.75 6.37
CA LYS A 162 -14.56 39.58 6.15
C LYS A 162 -13.85 39.80 7.49
N ALA A 163 -13.14 38.79 7.96
CA ALA A 163 -12.00 38.90 8.86
C ALA A 163 -10.89 38.13 8.14
N GLY A 164 -9.91 38.80 7.52
CA GLY A 164 -8.82 39.46 8.23
C GLY A 164 -7.63 38.51 8.12
N GLU A 165 -6.82 38.68 7.07
CA GLU A 165 -5.53 38.00 6.91
C GLU A 165 -4.66 38.25 8.15
N PRO A 166 -4.08 37.20 8.76
CA PRO A 166 -2.87 37.37 9.55
C PRO A 166 -1.67 37.25 8.63
N ALA A 167 -0.80 38.26 8.71
CA ALA A 167 0.47 38.31 8.03
C ALA A 167 1.34 37.07 8.33
N ALA A 168 1.97 36.54 7.29
CA ALA A 168 2.99 35.50 7.40
C ALA A 168 4.26 36.09 8.02
N GLU A 169 4.48 35.85 9.31
CA GLU A 169 5.81 35.95 9.91
C GLU A 169 6.60 34.67 9.58
N SER A 170 7.71 34.88 8.87
CA SER A 170 8.65 33.85 8.47
C SER A 170 9.54 33.48 9.65
N VAL A 171 9.18 32.42 10.36
CA VAL A 171 10.08 31.76 11.32
C VAL A 171 11.04 30.86 10.53
N LYS A 172 12.28 31.31 10.36
CA LYS A 172 13.41 30.42 9.99
C LYS A 172 13.57 29.37 11.10
N PRO A 173 13.55 28.06 10.79
CA PRO A 173 14.01 27.06 11.75
C PRO A 173 15.54 27.11 11.81
N GLU A 174 16.09 27.45 12.97
CA GLU A 174 17.46 27.12 13.34
C GLU A 174 17.60 25.59 13.36
N ALA A 175 18.45 25.08 12.48
CA ALA A 175 18.86 23.68 12.49
C ALA A 175 19.77 23.47 13.70
N GLY A 176 19.27 22.75 14.71
CA GLY A 176 20.13 22.14 15.71
C GLY A 176 20.94 21.04 15.04
N GLU A 177 22.26 21.19 15.03
CA GLU A 177 23.21 20.14 14.66
C GLU A 177 22.96 18.90 15.53
N PRO A 178 22.76 17.71 14.94
CA PRO A 178 22.90 16.47 15.68
C PRO A 178 24.39 16.21 15.95
N ASP A 179 24.70 15.78 17.17
CA ASP A 179 26.03 15.32 17.58
C ASP A 179 26.67 14.40 16.52
N PRO A 180 27.98 14.53 16.26
CA PRO A 180 28.65 13.75 15.24
C PRO A 180 28.63 12.28 15.63
N ALA A 181 27.91 11.48 14.84
CA ALA A 181 28.07 10.04 14.83
C ALA A 181 29.56 9.69 14.62
N PRO A 182 30.09 8.65 15.28
CA PRO A 182 31.49 8.26 15.14
C PRO A 182 31.82 8.07 13.65
N ALA A 183 32.90 8.73 13.23
CA ALA A 183 33.33 8.77 11.83
C ALA A 183 33.40 7.34 11.26
N PRO A 184 32.74 7.06 10.12
CA PRO A 184 32.96 5.80 9.43
C PRO A 184 34.40 5.77 8.95
N VAL A 185 35.10 4.68 9.25
CA VAL A 185 36.42 4.38 8.68
C VAL A 185 36.26 4.36 7.15
N ILE A 186 36.80 5.39 6.49
CA ILE A 186 36.85 5.48 5.04
C ILE A 186 37.97 4.54 4.59
N ILE A 187 37.60 3.34 4.15
CA ILE A 187 38.46 2.56 3.28
C ILE A 187 37.93 2.77 1.87
N SER A 188 38.50 3.75 1.17
CA SER A 188 38.39 3.84 -0.28
C SER A 188 39.29 2.75 -0.85
N GLU A 189 38.74 1.54 -1.02
CA GLU A 189 39.45 0.46 -1.71
C GLU A 189 39.36 0.67 -3.22
N GLU A 190 40.45 0.37 -3.93
CA GLU A 190 40.43 0.20 -5.38
C GLU A 190 39.32 -0.78 -5.80
N PRO A 191 38.77 -0.66 -7.03
CA PRO A 191 37.75 -1.58 -7.51
C PRO A 191 38.20 -3.03 -7.35
N LYS A 192 37.34 -3.85 -6.73
CA LYS A 192 37.65 -5.24 -6.32
C LYS A 192 37.67 -6.22 -7.49
N ALA A 193 37.31 -5.79 -8.69
CA ALA A 193 37.30 -6.62 -9.89
C ALA A 193 37.36 -5.75 -11.15
N ASP A 194 38.01 -6.28 -12.20
CA ASP A 194 38.03 -5.68 -13.55
C ASP A 194 36.86 -6.17 -14.41
N LYS A 195 36.31 -7.35 -14.09
CA LYS A 195 35.15 -7.96 -14.77
C LYS A 195 34.17 -8.53 -13.77
N VAL A 196 32.88 -8.37 -14.06
CA VAL A 196 31.79 -8.86 -13.21
C VAL A 196 30.88 -9.74 -14.05
N PHE A 197 30.78 -11.00 -13.66
CA PHE A 197 29.93 -12.00 -14.29
C PHE A 197 28.62 -12.14 -13.52
N LEU A 198 27.50 -11.89 -14.19
CA LEU A 198 26.16 -12.12 -13.66
C LEU A 198 25.70 -13.53 -14.04
N VAL A 199 25.39 -14.33 -13.02
CA VAL A 199 25.05 -15.75 -13.16
C VAL A 199 23.55 -15.92 -13.29
N GLY A 200 23.13 -16.93 -14.06
CA GLY A 200 21.71 -17.23 -14.23
C GLY A 200 21.05 -16.29 -15.22
N GLY A 201 21.04 -16.71 -16.50
CA GLY A 201 20.59 -16.00 -17.69
C GLY A 201 19.20 -15.35 -17.69
N SER A 202 18.40 -15.55 -16.64
CA SER A 202 16.95 -15.30 -16.62
C SER A 202 16.51 -14.13 -15.76
N HIS A 203 17.38 -13.50 -14.97
CA HIS A 203 17.01 -12.37 -14.11
C HIS A 203 17.17 -11.01 -14.83
N ALA A 204 16.31 -10.74 -15.81
CA ALA A 204 16.32 -9.50 -16.61
C ALA A 204 16.27 -8.22 -15.75
N GLU A 205 15.44 -8.21 -14.71
CA GLU A 205 15.27 -7.06 -13.82
C GLU A 205 16.55 -6.77 -12.99
N PHE A 206 17.24 -7.82 -12.52
CA PHE A 206 18.51 -7.66 -11.81
C PHE A 206 19.61 -7.16 -12.76
N MET A 207 19.65 -7.68 -13.99
CA MET A 207 20.60 -7.24 -15.01
C MET A 207 20.40 -5.75 -15.34
N GLN A 208 19.17 -5.32 -15.59
CA GLN A 208 18.84 -3.91 -15.81
C GLN A 208 19.34 -3.05 -14.64
N ALA A 209 19.09 -3.47 -13.41
CA ALA A 209 19.55 -2.77 -12.22
C ALA A 209 21.07 -2.71 -12.10
N ALA A 210 21.77 -3.79 -12.43
CA ALA A 210 23.24 -3.82 -12.43
C ALA A 210 23.82 -2.88 -13.50
N ILE A 211 23.25 -2.87 -14.70
CA ILE A 211 23.62 -1.92 -15.77
C ILE A 211 23.40 -0.48 -15.32
N ALA A 212 22.22 -0.20 -14.76
CA ALA A 212 21.87 1.11 -14.22
C ALA A 212 22.89 1.56 -13.17
N ALA A 213 23.21 0.66 -12.23
CA ALA A 213 24.14 0.92 -11.14
C ALA A 213 25.57 1.16 -11.64
N VAL A 214 26.06 0.38 -12.62
CA VAL A 214 27.39 0.58 -13.21
C VAL A 214 27.48 1.93 -13.92
N ALA A 215 26.48 2.28 -14.72
CA ALA A 215 26.42 3.56 -15.41
C ALA A 215 26.35 4.73 -14.42
N TYR A 216 25.43 4.64 -13.45
CA TYR A 216 25.24 5.64 -12.40
C TYR A 216 26.52 5.87 -11.58
N LYS A 217 27.12 4.78 -11.10
CA LYS A 217 28.31 4.84 -10.24
C LYS A 217 29.61 5.03 -11.01
N ARG A 218 29.57 5.05 -12.35
CA ARG A 218 30.75 5.11 -13.23
C ARG A 218 31.78 4.03 -12.90
N ALA A 219 31.30 2.81 -12.65
CA ALA A 219 32.19 1.69 -12.37
C ALA A 219 33.01 1.36 -13.64
N SER A 220 34.30 1.10 -13.48
CA SER A 220 35.24 0.84 -14.58
C SER A 220 35.19 -0.60 -15.11
N PHE A 221 34.59 -1.51 -14.34
CA PHE A 221 34.53 -2.93 -14.69
C PHE A 221 33.46 -3.25 -15.73
N LYS A 222 33.69 -4.32 -16.51
CA LYS A 222 32.74 -4.80 -17.52
C LYS A 222 31.74 -5.78 -16.89
N LEU A 223 30.45 -5.57 -17.18
CA LEU A 223 29.39 -6.54 -16.86
C LEU A 223 29.23 -7.53 -18.02
N GLU A 224 29.30 -8.82 -17.71
CA GLU A 224 29.11 -9.91 -18.67
C GLU A 224 28.14 -10.96 -18.09
N MET A 225 27.42 -11.67 -18.96
CA MET A 225 26.54 -12.77 -18.56
C MET A 225 27.27 -14.11 -18.66
N GLY A 226 27.10 -14.96 -17.65
CA GLY A 226 27.56 -16.34 -17.68
C GLY A 226 28.36 -16.75 -16.44
N ASP A 227 28.88 -17.97 -16.49
CA ASP A 227 29.68 -18.58 -15.42
C ASP A 227 31.18 -18.22 -15.52
N GLY A 228 31.49 -17.03 -16.05
CA GLY A 228 32.85 -16.64 -16.38
C GLY A 228 33.84 -16.85 -15.23
N ILE A 229 35.03 -17.35 -15.59
CA ILE A 229 36.14 -17.59 -14.68
C ILE A 229 37.31 -16.76 -15.22
N GLY A 230 37.88 -15.88 -14.40
CA GLY A 230 38.99 -15.04 -14.79
C GLY A 230 39.82 -14.54 -13.61
N PHE A 231 41.04 -14.10 -13.91
CA PHE A 231 41.86 -13.36 -12.94
C PHE A 231 41.22 -11.99 -12.67
N ASN A 232 41.14 -11.58 -11.40
CA ASN A 232 40.51 -10.33 -10.96
C ASN A 232 39.05 -10.16 -11.44
N SER A 233 38.27 -11.24 -11.41
CA SER A 233 36.84 -11.23 -11.76
C SER A 233 35.95 -11.51 -10.56
N ALA A 234 34.78 -10.86 -10.53
CA ALA A 234 33.73 -11.17 -9.58
C ALA A 234 32.58 -11.93 -10.23
N LYS A 235 31.93 -12.81 -9.46
CA LYS A 235 30.73 -13.55 -9.86
C LYS A 235 29.56 -13.11 -8.97
N VAL A 236 28.47 -12.63 -9.55
CA VAL A 236 27.28 -12.21 -8.81
C VAL A 236 26.15 -13.18 -9.12
N ASP A 237 25.58 -13.78 -8.08
CA ASP A 237 24.41 -14.64 -8.15
C ASP A 237 23.17 -13.86 -7.67
N PRO A 238 22.26 -13.47 -8.59
CA PRO A 238 21.04 -12.74 -8.24
C PRO A 238 20.07 -13.54 -7.37
N PHE A 239 20.03 -14.86 -7.54
CA PHE A 239 19.06 -15.72 -6.86
C PHE A 239 19.46 -15.93 -5.40
N HIS A 240 20.73 -16.23 -5.16
CA HIS A 240 21.27 -16.39 -3.80
C HIS A 240 21.71 -15.06 -3.18
N ARG A 241 21.66 -13.96 -3.95
CA ARG A 241 22.09 -12.62 -3.54
C ARG A 241 23.54 -12.62 -3.03
N THR A 242 24.42 -13.26 -3.78
CA THR A 242 25.84 -13.40 -3.41
C THR A 242 26.78 -12.78 -4.42
N VAL A 243 27.94 -12.33 -3.93
CA VAL A 243 29.07 -11.85 -4.71
C VAL A 243 30.28 -12.70 -4.34
N GLN A 244 30.90 -13.36 -5.31
CA GLN A 244 32.16 -14.07 -5.13
C GLN A 244 33.27 -13.24 -5.77
N VAL A 245 34.29 -12.89 -4.99
CA VAL A 245 35.45 -12.12 -5.46
C VAL A 245 36.65 -12.47 -4.58
N ASP A 246 37.83 -12.62 -5.19
CA ASP A 246 39.08 -13.00 -4.52
C ASP A 246 38.98 -14.26 -3.65
N GLY A 247 38.25 -15.28 -4.13
CA GLY A 247 38.04 -16.54 -3.40
C GLY A 247 37.09 -16.44 -2.20
N ASN A 248 36.59 -15.25 -1.88
CA ASN A 248 35.63 -15.01 -0.80
C ASN A 248 34.20 -14.94 -1.34
N THR A 249 33.23 -15.39 -0.53
CA THR A 249 31.80 -15.25 -0.83
C THR A 249 31.16 -14.26 0.11
N TYR A 250 30.55 -13.23 -0.45
CA TYR A 250 29.80 -12.19 0.24
C TYR A 250 28.30 -12.40 0.00
N ARG A 251 27.48 -12.27 1.03
CA ARG A 251 26.02 -12.47 0.99
C ARG A 251 25.29 -11.21 1.38
N PHE A 252 24.31 -10.83 0.58
CA PHE A 252 23.49 -9.61 0.76
C PHE A 252 22.04 -9.92 1.10
N ASP A 253 21.72 -11.18 1.38
CA ASP A 253 20.39 -11.65 1.75
C ASP A 253 19.85 -10.96 3.02
N ILE A 254 18.54 -11.07 3.20
CA ILE A 254 17.83 -10.49 4.34
C ILE A 254 17.29 -11.63 5.20
N SER A 255 17.66 -11.61 6.48
CA SER A 255 17.19 -12.56 7.48
C SER A 255 15.69 -12.33 7.75
N LYS A 256 14.88 -13.34 7.43
CA LYS A 256 13.44 -13.35 7.76
C LYS A 256 13.21 -13.54 9.25
N ASP A 257 14.12 -14.24 9.92
CA ASP A 257 13.99 -14.59 11.34
C ASP A 257 14.05 -13.31 12.20
N ASP A 258 14.95 -12.37 11.87
CA ASP A 258 15.05 -11.08 12.57
C ASP A 258 13.79 -10.22 12.38
N ILE A 259 13.23 -10.21 11.16
CA ILE A 259 11.98 -9.49 10.85
C ILE A 259 10.84 -10.05 11.70
N VAL A 260 10.75 -11.38 11.75
CA VAL A 260 9.68 -12.10 12.44
C VAL A 260 9.81 -11.91 13.95
N ALA A 261 11.02 -12.04 14.50
CA ALA A 261 11.29 -11.82 15.92
C ALA A 261 10.90 -10.40 16.36
N GLU A 262 11.37 -9.37 15.65
CA GLU A 262 11.07 -7.98 15.99
C GLU A 262 9.55 -7.70 15.90
N THR A 263 8.91 -8.11 14.80
CA THR A 263 7.48 -7.88 14.59
C THR A 263 6.64 -8.61 15.65
N THR A 264 7.02 -9.85 16.00
CA THR A 264 6.33 -10.66 17.00
C THR A 264 6.51 -10.09 18.39
N GLY A 265 7.70 -9.54 18.71
CA GLY A 265 7.94 -8.82 19.96
C GLY A 265 6.95 -7.68 20.18
N TYR A 266 6.62 -6.92 19.12
CA TYR A 266 5.57 -5.91 19.19
C TYR A 266 4.16 -6.50 19.34
N ALA A 267 3.88 -7.66 18.75
CA ALA A 267 2.60 -8.33 18.91
C ALA A 267 2.36 -8.80 20.36
N VAL A 268 3.42 -9.24 21.06
CA VAL A 268 3.38 -9.64 22.48
C VAL A 268 2.89 -8.49 23.37
N LEU A 269 3.34 -7.26 23.10
CA LEU A 269 2.98 -6.08 23.89
C LEU A 269 1.49 -5.74 23.82
N GLU A 270 0.81 -6.14 22.74
CA GLU A 270 -0.62 -5.85 22.56
C GLU A 270 -1.52 -6.74 23.41
N LYS A 271 -1.06 -7.93 23.79
CA LYS A 271 -1.82 -8.94 24.58
C LYS A 271 -3.25 -9.15 24.03
N ALA A 272 -3.39 -9.15 22.71
CA ALA A 272 -4.67 -9.22 22.00
C ALA A 272 -4.77 -10.50 21.16
N VAL A 273 -5.98 -10.84 20.70
CA VAL A 273 -6.15 -11.94 19.73
C VAL A 273 -5.33 -11.61 18.49
N THR A 274 -4.38 -12.49 18.17
CA THR A 274 -3.43 -12.28 17.08
C THR A 274 -3.79 -13.12 15.88
N VAL A 275 -3.86 -12.48 14.70
CA VAL A 275 -3.95 -13.17 13.42
C VAL A 275 -2.66 -12.95 12.67
N ILE A 276 -1.99 -14.03 12.28
CA ILE A 276 -0.77 -13.99 11.48
C ILE A 276 -1.15 -14.29 10.02
N ALA A 277 -1.16 -13.27 9.18
CA ALA A 277 -1.36 -13.36 7.75
C ALA A 277 -0.01 -13.52 7.05
N VAL A 278 0.22 -14.64 6.38
CA VAL A 278 1.55 -15.01 5.86
C VAL A 278 1.54 -15.33 4.35
N SER A 279 2.60 -14.95 3.64
CA SER A 279 2.88 -15.47 2.28
C SER A 279 3.59 -16.83 2.36
N ASN A 280 3.60 -17.60 1.26
CA ASN A 280 4.24 -18.93 1.26
C ASN A 280 5.71 -18.89 1.71
N GLU A 281 6.44 -17.81 1.41
CA GLU A 281 7.86 -17.70 1.70
C GLU A 281 8.18 -17.41 3.19
N TYR A 282 7.18 -17.04 3.99
CA TYR A 282 7.32 -16.79 5.44
C TYR A 282 6.60 -17.86 6.28
N ALA A 283 6.04 -18.90 5.64
CA ALA A 283 5.17 -19.86 6.32
C ALA A 283 5.85 -20.57 7.51
N VAL A 284 7.11 -20.97 7.36
CA VAL A 284 7.87 -21.65 8.44
C VAL A 284 8.08 -20.70 9.62
N GLN A 285 8.55 -19.48 9.36
CA GLN A 285 8.79 -18.49 10.41
C GLN A 285 7.51 -18.05 11.12
N ALA A 286 6.38 -17.98 10.40
CA ALA A 286 5.09 -17.63 11.00
C ALA A 286 4.63 -18.68 12.03
N GLU A 287 4.91 -19.97 11.83
CA GLU A 287 4.60 -21.01 12.81
C GLU A 287 5.47 -20.90 14.07
N ILE A 288 6.72 -20.44 13.93
CA ILE A 288 7.61 -20.15 15.07
C ILE A 288 7.02 -18.99 15.89
N ALA A 289 6.70 -17.86 15.24
CA ALA A 289 6.06 -16.72 15.89
C ALA A 289 4.73 -17.09 16.55
N ALA A 290 3.92 -17.94 15.91
CA ALA A 290 2.68 -18.42 16.49
C ALA A 290 2.91 -19.26 17.74
N SER A 291 3.95 -20.09 17.76
CA SER A 291 4.32 -20.92 18.91
C SER A 291 4.79 -20.07 20.09
N GLU A 292 5.59 -19.04 19.84
CA GLU A 292 6.05 -18.08 20.87
C GLU A 292 4.88 -17.32 21.51
N LEU A 293 3.97 -16.79 20.69
CA LEU A 293 2.78 -16.09 21.17
C LEU A 293 1.85 -17.02 21.97
N LYS A 294 1.64 -18.26 21.51
CA LYS A 294 0.84 -19.27 22.23
C LYS A 294 1.46 -19.65 23.57
N ALA A 295 2.79 -19.74 23.66
CA ALA A 295 3.49 -20.01 24.92
C ALA A 295 3.25 -18.92 25.97
N LEU A 296 2.95 -17.70 25.53
CA LEU A 296 2.56 -16.56 26.38
C LEU A 296 1.05 -16.48 26.63
N ASN A 297 0.29 -17.54 26.33
CA ASN A 297 -1.17 -17.61 26.43
C ASN A 297 -1.92 -16.58 25.56
N ILE A 298 -1.30 -16.11 24.47
CA ILE A 298 -1.97 -15.24 23.50
C ILE A 298 -2.73 -16.12 22.48
N PRO A 299 -4.03 -15.88 22.21
CA PRO A 299 -4.74 -16.60 21.16
C PRO A 299 -4.20 -16.23 19.77
N VAL A 300 -3.78 -17.23 19.00
CA VAL A 300 -3.19 -17.03 17.66
C VAL A 300 -3.91 -17.85 16.59
N HIS A 301 -4.16 -17.22 15.45
CA HIS A 301 -4.60 -17.87 14.21
C HIS A 301 -3.60 -17.58 13.10
N VAL A 302 -3.07 -18.62 12.46
CA VAL A 302 -2.14 -18.49 11.31
C VAL A 302 -2.91 -18.75 10.03
N MET A 303 -2.76 -17.84 9.07
CA MET A 303 -3.50 -17.85 7.82
C MET A 303 -2.59 -17.51 6.65
N ASN A 304 -2.54 -18.41 5.67
CA ASN A 304 -1.80 -18.16 4.45
C ASN A 304 -2.72 -17.52 3.40
N PHE A 305 -2.50 -16.23 3.12
CA PHE A 305 -3.37 -15.47 2.23
C PHE A 305 -3.22 -15.86 0.75
N GLU A 306 -2.17 -16.59 0.38
CA GLU A 306 -1.96 -17.08 -0.99
C GLU A 306 -2.78 -18.36 -1.28
N LYS A 307 -3.45 -18.95 -0.27
CA LYS A 307 -4.33 -20.12 -0.43
C LYS A 307 -5.79 -19.78 -0.76
N GLY A 308 -6.13 -18.50 -0.91
CA GLY A 308 -7.43 -18.07 -1.47
C GLY A 308 -8.64 -18.06 -0.53
N ASN A 309 -8.48 -18.37 0.76
CA ASN A 309 -9.60 -18.47 1.71
C ASN A 309 -9.57 -17.43 2.86
N PHE A 310 -8.71 -16.43 2.73
CA PHE A 310 -8.41 -15.46 3.80
C PHE A 310 -9.66 -14.75 4.35
N GLN A 311 -10.57 -14.29 3.49
CA GLN A 311 -11.75 -13.55 3.94
C GLN A 311 -12.70 -14.41 4.78
N ASN A 312 -12.91 -15.67 4.39
CA ASN A 312 -13.81 -16.58 5.10
C ASN A 312 -13.21 -16.99 6.45
N GLU A 313 -11.90 -17.23 6.49
CA GLU A 313 -11.17 -17.52 7.73
C GLU A 313 -11.23 -16.32 8.69
N MET A 314 -10.99 -15.10 8.20
CA MET A 314 -11.14 -13.89 9.03
C MET A 314 -12.57 -13.70 9.55
N LYS A 315 -13.59 -13.96 8.73
CA LYS A 315 -15.00 -13.93 9.17
C LYS A 315 -15.28 -14.99 10.25
N SER A 316 -14.74 -16.20 10.08
CA SER A 316 -14.88 -17.29 11.07
C SER A 316 -14.23 -16.92 12.40
N ILE A 317 -13.00 -16.37 12.36
CA ILE A 317 -12.31 -15.88 13.56
C ILE A 317 -13.13 -14.77 14.21
N SER A 318 -13.56 -13.78 13.42
CA SER A 318 -14.34 -12.65 13.93
C SER A 318 -15.67 -13.05 14.57
N ALA A 319 -16.26 -14.17 14.13
CA ALA A 319 -17.48 -14.73 14.71
C ALA A 319 -17.24 -15.50 16.02
N LYS A 320 -16.02 -16.02 16.26
CA LYS A 320 -15.66 -16.75 17.49
C LYS A 320 -15.48 -15.84 18.71
N TYR A 321 -15.15 -14.56 18.50
CA TYR A 321 -14.89 -13.61 19.57
C TYR A 321 -15.98 -12.53 19.66
N LYS A 322 -16.07 -11.84 20.81
CA LYS A 322 -17.03 -10.77 21.03
C LYS A 322 -16.77 -9.59 20.08
N GLN A 323 -17.81 -8.81 19.75
CA GLN A 323 -17.74 -7.69 18.79
C GLN A 323 -16.76 -6.57 19.19
N ASP A 324 -16.43 -6.45 20.48
CA ASP A 324 -15.51 -5.47 21.06
C ASP A 324 -14.06 -5.98 21.19
N THR A 325 -13.79 -7.22 20.79
CA THR A 325 -12.45 -7.82 20.86
C THR A 325 -11.46 -7.03 20.02
N ARG A 326 -10.31 -6.66 20.62
CA ARG A 326 -9.19 -6.05 19.90
C ARG A 326 -8.42 -7.14 19.15
N TYR A 327 -8.12 -6.86 17.89
CA TYR A 327 -7.30 -7.74 17.05
C TYR A 327 -5.98 -7.08 16.71
N THR A 328 -4.91 -7.85 16.84
CA THR A 328 -3.61 -7.53 16.25
C THR A 328 -3.45 -8.42 15.03
N VAL A 329 -3.33 -7.82 13.84
CA VAL A 329 -3.01 -8.57 12.63
C VAL A 329 -1.54 -8.35 12.32
N VAL A 330 -0.79 -9.44 12.39
CA VAL A 330 0.61 -9.51 12.01
C VAL A 330 0.68 -10.00 10.57
N ILE A 331 1.36 -9.28 9.70
CA ILE A 331 1.49 -9.62 8.28
C ILE A 331 2.96 -9.90 8.00
N PHE A 332 3.26 -11.09 7.49
CA PHE A 332 4.61 -11.47 7.05
C PHE A 332 4.61 -11.76 5.56
N SER A 333 5.28 -10.92 4.79
CA SER A 333 5.27 -11.01 3.33
C SER A 333 6.41 -10.21 2.71
N SER A 334 6.78 -10.55 1.46
CA SER A 334 7.56 -9.62 0.65
C SER A 334 6.79 -8.33 0.39
N GLU A 335 7.55 -7.26 0.20
CA GLU A 335 7.05 -5.91 0.03
C GLU A 335 5.96 -5.83 -1.06
N ILE A 336 6.26 -6.39 -2.24
CA ILE A 336 5.39 -6.32 -3.44
C ILE A 336 3.99 -6.94 -3.24
N LYS A 337 3.85 -7.86 -2.29
CA LYS A 337 2.58 -8.54 -2.01
C LYS A 337 1.71 -7.80 -0.99
N LEU A 338 2.28 -6.81 -0.29
CA LEU A 338 1.56 -6.05 0.74
C LEU A 338 0.34 -5.30 0.18
N ILE A 339 0.40 -4.83 -1.08
CA ILE A 339 -0.75 -4.19 -1.75
C ILE A 339 -1.97 -5.08 -1.89
N LYS A 340 -1.78 -6.40 -1.85
CA LYS A 340 -2.88 -7.36 -1.94
C LYS A 340 -3.44 -7.67 -0.55
N VAL A 341 -2.56 -7.99 0.41
CA VAL A 341 -2.99 -8.49 1.72
C VAL A 341 -3.44 -7.38 2.67
N VAL A 342 -2.81 -6.20 2.68
CA VAL A 342 -3.16 -5.13 3.64
C VAL A 342 -4.59 -4.62 3.42
N PRO A 343 -5.03 -4.30 2.19
CA PRO A 343 -6.43 -3.96 1.95
C PRO A 343 -7.39 -5.10 2.28
N LEU A 344 -7.00 -6.36 2.00
CA LEU A 344 -7.80 -7.55 2.28
C LEU A 344 -8.06 -7.71 3.78
N VAL A 345 -7.05 -7.50 4.62
CA VAL A 345 -7.16 -7.51 6.08
C VAL A 345 -8.15 -6.44 6.54
N ARG A 346 -7.96 -5.19 6.09
CA ARG A 346 -8.83 -4.07 6.46
C ARG A 346 -10.29 -4.29 6.04
N TYR A 347 -10.53 -4.95 4.92
CA TYR A 347 -11.88 -5.29 4.45
C TYR A 347 -12.52 -6.45 5.23
N SER A 348 -11.73 -7.39 5.71
CA SER A 348 -12.24 -8.63 6.31
C SER A 348 -12.65 -8.48 7.78
N VAL A 349 -12.45 -7.30 8.37
CA VAL A 349 -12.69 -7.01 9.79
C VAL A 349 -13.83 -5.99 9.93
N LYS A 350 -14.72 -6.18 10.91
CA LYS A 350 -15.88 -5.30 11.11
C LYS A 350 -15.50 -3.87 11.52
N ASN A 351 -14.45 -3.72 12.32
CA ASN A 351 -13.98 -2.45 12.89
C ASN A 351 -12.50 -2.22 12.49
N PRO A 352 -12.21 -1.87 11.23
CA PRO A 352 -10.84 -1.77 10.72
C PRO A 352 -9.96 -0.78 11.49
N GLU A 353 -10.54 0.26 12.08
CA GLU A 353 -9.86 1.26 12.90
C GLU A 353 -9.38 0.74 14.26
N LYS A 354 -10.02 -0.33 14.77
CA LYS A 354 -9.60 -1.01 16.01
C LYS A 354 -8.56 -2.09 15.78
N VAL A 355 -8.30 -2.43 14.51
CA VAL A 355 -7.30 -3.42 14.14
C VAL A 355 -5.94 -2.77 14.08
N LYS A 356 -5.03 -3.29 14.90
CA LYS A 356 -3.62 -2.92 14.85
C LYS A 356 -2.92 -3.78 13.80
N LEU A 357 -2.26 -3.12 12.86
CA LEU A 357 -1.48 -3.79 11.81
C LEU A 357 0.00 -3.71 12.16
N LEU A 358 0.62 -4.87 12.30
CA LEU A 358 2.07 -5.04 12.39
C LEU A 358 2.51 -5.76 11.11
N ILE A 359 3.48 -5.22 10.39
CA ILE A 359 3.89 -5.73 9.07
C ILE A 359 5.39 -5.99 9.11
N GLY A 360 5.78 -7.25 9.06
CA GLY A 360 7.16 -7.67 8.83
C GLY A 360 7.39 -7.89 7.33
N THR A 361 8.33 -7.14 6.75
CA THR A 361 8.62 -7.16 5.31
C THR A 361 10.11 -7.00 5.02
N ASP A 362 10.54 -7.55 3.89
CA ASP A 362 11.94 -7.53 3.44
C ASP A 362 12.43 -6.11 3.09
N SER A 363 11.55 -5.27 2.53
CA SER A 363 11.81 -3.85 2.32
C SER A 363 10.57 -2.99 2.54
N PHE A 364 10.77 -1.67 2.64
CA PHE A 364 9.70 -0.69 2.62
C PHE A 364 10.07 0.53 1.76
N GLY A 365 9.51 0.59 0.55
CA GLY A 365 9.64 1.69 -0.40
C GLY A 365 8.37 2.54 -0.52
N LYS A 366 8.44 3.53 -1.43
CA LYS A 366 7.34 4.50 -1.66
C LYS A 366 6.14 3.91 -2.42
N ARG A 367 6.22 2.64 -2.87
CA ARG A 367 5.20 1.98 -3.70
C ARG A 367 3.80 1.98 -3.06
N TYR A 368 3.70 2.04 -1.73
CA TYR A 368 2.42 2.02 -0.99
C TYR A 368 2.05 3.35 -0.34
N LEU A 369 2.85 4.38 -0.58
CA LEU A 369 2.66 5.73 -0.04
C LEU A 369 1.97 6.67 -1.04
N ASN A 370 1.37 6.12 -2.08
CA ASN A 370 0.53 6.88 -3.00
C ASN A 370 -0.93 6.93 -2.49
N ASP A 371 -1.72 7.80 -3.12
CA ASP A 371 -3.13 7.99 -2.79
C ASP A 371 -3.98 6.72 -2.95
N ASP A 372 -3.51 5.74 -3.73
CA ASP A 372 -4.21 4.47 -3.95
C ASP A 372 -4.12 3.54 -2.72
N TYR A 373 -3.00 3.56 -2.00
CA TYR A 373 -2.72 2.58 -0.94
C TYR A 373 -2.57 3.18 0.46
N VAL A 374 -2.15 4.45 0.58
CA VAL A 374 -1.77 5.05 1.88
C VAL A 374 -2.88 4.96 2.93
N GLY A 375 -4.15 5.03 2.52
CA GLY A 375 -5.30 4.89 3.42
C GLY A 375 -5.36 3.54 4.14
N TYR A 376 -5.02 2.44 3.44
CA TYR A 376 -5.02 1.10 4.02
C TYR A 376 -3.87 0.88 5.01
N PHE A 377 -2.72 1.47 4.68
CA PHE A 377 -1.50 1.39 5.47
C PHE A 377 -1.45 2.42 6.61
N ARG A 378 -2.42 3.33 6.69
CA ARG A 378 -2.51 4.32 7.75
C ARG A 378 -2.50 3.65 9.13
N ARG A 379 -1.64 4.15 10.02
CA ARG A 379 -1.36 3.62 11.37
C ARG A 379 -0.77 2.20 11.41
N ALA A 380 -0.44 1.59 10.26
CA ALA A 380 0.30 0.34 10.25
C ALA A 380 1.71 0.58 10.78
N MET A 381 2.21 -0.41 11.52
CA MET A 381 3.60 -0.47 11.95
C MET A 381 4.35 -1.40 11.02
N ILE A 382 5.45 -0.93 10.45
CA ILE A 382 6.26 -1.67 9.50
C ILE A 382 7.61 -1.95 10.12
N PHE A 383 8.02 -3.21 10.05
CA PHE A 383 9.30 -3.72 10.52
C PHE A 383 10.06 -4.25 9.31
N THR A 384 11.17 -3.59 9.01
CA THR A 384 11.98 -3.95 7.85
C THR A 384 13.45 -3.63 8.07
N PRO A 385 14.37 -4.46 7.55
CA PRO A 385 15.80 -4.16 7.56
C PRO A 385 16.23 -3.24 6.42
N ALA A 386 15.39 -3.02 5.39
CA ALA A 386 15.68 -2.15 4.26
C ALA A 386 14.61 -1.05 4.11
N TYR A 387 14.86 0.11 4.73
CA TYR A 387 13.97 1.26 4.67
C TYR A 387 14.30 2.15 3.47
N LEU A 388 13.76 1.77 2.31
CA LEU A 388 14.01 2.43 1.03
C LEU A 388 13.34 3.80 0.93
N ALA A 389 12.16 3.99 1.55
CA ALA A 389 11.36 5.21 1.38
C ALA A 389 12.00 6.48 1.95
N GLY A 390 12.82 6.36 3.01
CA GLY A 390 13.52 7.48 3.64
C GLY A 390 15.04 7.45 3.47
N ASN A 391 15.58 6.53 2.67
CA ASN A 391 17.01 6.48 2.37
C ASN A 391 17.32 7.34 1.13
N ALA A 392 18.28 8.25 1.25
CA ALA A 392 18.66 9.18 0.18
C ALA A 392 19.30 8.46 -1.02
N ASN A 393 20.20 7.50 -0.76
CA ASN A 393 20.84 6.69 -1.80
C ASN A 393 19.80 5.85 -2.56
N ALA A 394 18.82 5.27 -1.83
CA ALA A 394 17.72 4.54 -2.44
C ALA A 394 16.83 5.46 -3.30
N SER A 395 16.55 6.69 -2.83
CA SER A 395 15.77 7.67 -3.57
C SER A 395 16.47 8.12 -4.85
N GLU A 396 17.78 8.30 -4.81
CA GLU A 396 18.58 8.69 -5.97
C GLU A 396 18.66 7.57 -7.01
N PHE A 397 19.00 6.35 -6.58
CA PHE A 397 19.00 5.18 -7.48
C PHE A 397 17.62 4.94 -8.10
N ARG A 398 16.54 5.09 -7.31
CA ARG A 398 15.17 4.98 -7.81
C ARG A 398 14.89 5.95 -8.96
N ARG A 399 15.29 7.21 -8.81
CA ARG A 399 15.08 8.23 -9.86
C ARG A 399 15.77 7.81 -11.16
N ILE A 400 17.00 7.31 -11.07
CA ILE A 400 17.80 6.90 -12.23
C ILE A 400 17.20 5.65 -12.88
N TYR A 401 16.81 4.66 -12.08
CA TYR A 401 16.20 3.44 -12.57
C TYR A 401 14.87 3.74 -13.30
N ILE A 402 14.02 4.59 -12.73
CA ILE A 402 12.75 5.00 -13.37
C ILE A 402 13.01 5.78 -14.67
N ASP A 403 14.00 6.67 -14.69
CA ASP A 403 14.35 7.44 -15.90
C ASP A 403 14.80 6.52 -17.05
N GLN A 404 15.51 5.44 -16.73
CA GLN A 404 16.02 4.49 -17.73
C GLN A 404 14.99 3.43 -18.17
N TYR A 405 14.18 2.91 -17.24
CA TYR A 405 13.34 1.74 -17.47
C TYR A 405 11.83 2.00 -17.33
N GLY A 406 11.43 3.18 -16.85
CA GLY A 406 10.02 3.56 -16.73
C GLY A 406 9.23 2.82 -15.64
N GLU A 407 9.91 2.06 -14.77
CA GLU A 407 9.28 1.24 -13.75
C GLU A 407 9.96 1.38 -12.37
N GLU A 408 9.23 1.02 -11.32
CA GLU A 408 9.73 1.06 -9.94
C GLU A 408 10.72 -0.10 -9.68
N PRO A 409 11.94 0.17 -9.19
CA PRO A 409 12.89 -0.88 -8.83
C PRO A 409 12.32 -1.80 -7.74
N THR A 410 12.60 -3.10 -7.87
CA THR A 410 12.34 -4.08 -6.82
C THR A 410 13.46 -4.08 -5.79
N LEU A 411 13.25 -4.75 -4.64
CA LEU A 411 14.31 -4.97 -3.67
C LEU A 411 15.56 -5.60 -4.30
N SER A 412 15.38 -6.55 -5.21
CA SER A 412 16.48 -7.17 -5.95
C SER A 412 17.28 -6.15 -6.76
N ALA A 413 16.62 -5.15 -7.36
CA ALA A 413 17.29 -4.07 -8.07
C ALA A 413 18.12 -3.18 -7.12
N TYR A 414 17.59 -2.84 -5.94
CA TYR A 414 18.35 -2.11 -4.92
C TYR A 414 19.54 -2.92 -4.41
N MET A 415 19.41 -4.24 -4.26
CA MET A 415 20.52 -5.10 -3.90
C MET A 415 21.58 -5.19 -5.00
N ALA A 416 21.19 -5.18 -6.27
CA ALA A 416 22.13 -5.09 -7.37
C ALA A 416 22.96 -3.80 -7.28
N ASN A 417 22.32 -2.66 -7.00
CA ASN A 417 23.01 -1.39 -6.77
C ASN A 417 24.06 -1.49 -5.64
N ASP A 418 23.73 -2.16 -4.54
CA ASP A 418 24.63 -2.32 -3.39
C ASP A 418 25.78 -3.28 -3.69
N MET A 419 25.54 -4.35 -4.44
CA MET A 419 26.59 -5.28 -4.87
C MET A 419 27.57 -4.62 -5.85
N ILE A 420 27.07 -3.77 -6.76
CA ILE A 420 27.91 -2.99 -7.66
C ILE A 420 28.71 -1.93 -6.89
N ALA A 421 28.10 -1.27 -5.90
CA ALA A 421 28.80 -0.36 -4.99
C ALA A 421 29.93 -1.08 -4.23
N PHE A 422 29.64 -2.27 -3.68
CA PHE A 422 30.61 -3.11 -2.99
C PHE A 422 31.79 -3.50 -3.89
N LEU A 423 31.52 -3.95 -5.12
CA LEU A 423 32.56 -4.31 -6.09
C LEU A 423 33.41 -3.12 -6.52
N LYS A 424 32.83 -1.91 -6.54
CA LYS A 424 33.56 -0.67 -6.79
C LYS A 424 34.44 -0.23 -5.60
N GLY A 425 34.25 -0.81 -4.41
CA GLY A 425 34.94 -0.38 -3.19
C GLY A 425 34.28 0.81 -2.50
N GLU A 426 32.99 1.09 -2.77
CA GLU A 426 32.27 2.15 -2.06
C GLU A 426 31.95 1.74 -0.61
N PRO A 427 31.97 2.69 0.34
CA PRO A 427 31.64 2.40 1.73
C PRO A 427 30.16 2.06 1.87
N VAL A 428 29.82 1.18 2.84
CA VAL A 428 28.44 0.72 3.09
C VAL A 428 27.45 1.86 3.38
N SER A 429 27.91 3.05 3.78
CA SER A 429 27.07 4.24 3.94
C SER A 429 26.45 4.75 2.63
N THR A 430 26.96 4.34 1.46
CA THR A 430 26.38 4.65 0.14
C THR A 430 25.36 3.63 -0.33
N PHE A 431 25.15 2.56 0.45
CA PHE A 431 24.25 1.48 0.06
C PHE A 431 22.79 1.90 0.27
N ALA A 432 21.92 1.44 -0.63
CA ALA A 432 20.50 1.74 -0.65
C ALA A 432 19.69 0.87 0.33
N THR A 433 20.15 -0.36 0.61
CA THR A 433 19.41 -1.33 1.44
C THR A 433 19.81 -1.31 2.92
N ASP A 434 20.24 -0.17 3.45
CA ASP A 434 20.54 0.04 4.88
C ASP A 434 21.56 -0.95 5.49
N VAL A 435 22.52 -1.42 4.69
CA VAL A 435 23.64 -2.21 5.19
C VAL A 435 24.47 -1.36 6.13
N LYS A 436 24.67 -1.83 7.36
CA LYS A 436 25.46 -1.13 8.38
C LYS A 436 26.94 -1.45 8.28
N TYR A 437 27.25 -2.72 8.03
CA TYR A 437 28.60 -3.25 7.87
C TYR A 437 28.56 -4.64 7.23
N MET A 438 29.72 -5.14 6.84
CA MET A 438 29.92 -6.52 6.41
C MET A 438 30.60 -7.30 7.54
N ASP A 439 30.01 -8.40 8.00
CA ASP A 439 30.59 -9.27 9.03
C ASP A 439 30.72 -10.69 8.50
N ASN A 440 31.95 -11.22 8.48
CA ASN A 440 32.27 -12.56 7.96
C ASN A 440 31.64 -12.82 6.57
N GLY A 441 31.71 -11.83 5.69
CA GLY A 441 31.13 -11.91 4.36
C GLY A 441 29.60 -11.76 4.31
N LYS A 442 28.92 -11.35 5.38
CA LYS A 442 27.46 -11.13 5.39
C LYS A 442 27.13 -9.66 5.58
N ALA A 443 26.20 -9.14 4.77
CA ALA A 443 25.68 -7.79 4.93
C ALA A 443 24.76 -7.72 6.15
N VAL A 444 25.19 -6.99 7.18
CA VAL A 444 24.44 -6.84 8.42
C VAL A 444 23.53 -5.62 8.34
N ARG A 445 22.25 -5.84 8.60
CA ARG A 445 21.20 -4.81 8.68
C ARG A 445 20.55 -4.88 10.05
N SER A 446 19.93 -3.79 10.48
CA SER A 446 19.07 -3.82 11.65
C SER A 446 17.63 -3.64 11.21
N VAL A 447 16.73 -4.46 11.74
CA VAL A 447 15.30 -4.22 11.58
C VAL A 447 14.95 -2.89 12.24
N LYS A 448 14.32 -2.02 11.46
CA LYS A 448 13.81 -0.72 11.89
C LYS A 448 12.27 -0.80 11.94
N GLY A 449 11.69 -0.19 12.95
CA GLY A 449 10.24 -0.05 13.12
C GLY A 449 9.77 1.33 12.72
N PHE A 450 8.67 1.41 11.97
CA PHE A 450 8.08 2.67 11.53
C PHE A 450 6.57 2.64 11.69
N ARG A 451 5.94 3.80 11.84
CA ARG A 451 4.50 3.98 11.78
C ARG A 451 4.15 4.93 10.65
N ILE A 452 3.26 4.49 9.77
CA ILE A 452 2.75 5.34 8.69
C ILE A 452 1.64 6.24 9.25
N VAL A 453 1.88 7.56 9.27
CA VAL A 453 0.87 8.54 9.68
C VAL A 453 0.13 9.09 8.46
N SER A 454 0.89 9.41 7.41
CA SER A 454 0.41 9.84 6.08
C SER A 454 1.43 9.45 5.01
N ALA A 455 1.16 9.79 3.74
CA ALA A 455 2.08 9.59 2.62
C ALA A 455 3.43 10.33 2.83
N GLU A 456 3.35 11.49 3.48
CA GLU A 456 4.49 12.38 3.72
C GLU A 456 5.10 12.22 5.10
N LYS A 457 4.36 11.64 6.06
CA LYS A 457 4.78 11.51 7.46
C LYS A 457 4.89 10.06 7.88
N ILE A 458 6.12 9.61 8.08
CA ILE A 458 6.48 8.31 8.63
C ILE A 458 7.22 8.57 9.96
N GLU A 459 6.69 8.03 11.05
CA GLU A 459 7.29 8.15 12.38
C GLU A 459 8.17 6.93 12.63
N MET A 460 9.45 7.13 12.96
CA MET A 460 10.27 6.02 13.46
C MET A 460 9.78 5.60 14.84
N LEU A 461 9.66 4.29 15.06
CA LEU A 461 9.42 3.75 16.39
C LEU A 461 10.76 3.80 17.13
N GLY A 462 10.80 4.58 18.21
CA GLY A 462 11.98 4.65 19.09
C GLY A 462 12.32 3.26 19.63
N ARG A 463 13.62 3.01 19.80
CA ARG A 463 14.10 1.88 20.61
C ARG A 463 14.10 2.27 22.07
#